data_AF-A0A9P4TSI8-F1
#
_entry.id   AF-A0A9P4TSI8-F1
#
_cell.length_a   1.000
_cell.length_b   1.000
_cell.length_c   1.000
_cell.angle_alpha   90.00
_cell.angle_beta   90.00
_cell.angle_gamma   90.00
#
_symmetry.space_group_name_H-M   'P 1'
#
loop_
_entity.id
_entity.type
_entity.pdbx_description
1 polymer ?
#
loop_
_entity_poly.entity_id
_entity_poly.type
_entity_poly.pdbx_seq_one_letter_code
_entity_poly.pdbx_strand_id
1 'polypeptide(L)' 'MTIIIKIDQQHGHIYILEQLDSKTALVAPDKVPMLEKLVKEHIQKHMPDVEGSDIE' A
#
# COMPACT_ATOMS: atom_id res chain seq x y z
N MET A 1 -6.86 0.33 3.65
CA MET A 1 -7.36 0.89 2.38
C MET A 1 -6.98 2.36 2.20
N THR A 2 -7.26 3.26 3.16
CA THR A 2 -6.95 4.70 3.05
C THR A 2 -5.50 5.02 2.65
N ILE A 3 -4.52 4.34 3.25
CA ILE A 3 -3.10 4.51 2.90
C ILE A 3 -2.85 4.09 1.43
N ILE A 4 -3.42 2.96 1.01
CA ILE A 4 -3.27 2.41 -0.34
C ILE A 4 -3.85 3.38 -1.38
N ILE A 5 -5.04 3.94 -1.14
CA ILE A 5 -5.66 4.95 -2.03
C ILE A 5 -4.79 6.20 -2.14
N LYS A 6 -4.23 6.68 -1.02
CA LYS A 6 -3.36 7.86 -1.01
C LYS A 6 -2.08 7.61 -1.82
N ILE A 7 -1.46 6.44 -1.65
CA ILE A 7 -0.28 6.04 -2.44
C ILE A 7 -0.64 5.99 -3.93
N ASP A 8 -1.78 5.39 -4.27
CA ASP A 8 -2.25 5.28 -5.64
C ASP A 8 -2.46 6.64 -6.32
N GLN A 9 -3.11 7.58 -5.62
CA GLN A 9 -3.28 8.98 -6.06
C GLN A 9 -1.94 9.69 -6.30
N GLN A 10 -0.95 9.47 -5.42
CA GLN A 10 0.37 10.11 -5.52
C GLN A 10 1.20 9.61 -6.72
N HIS A 11 0.90 8.41 -7.21
CA HIS A 11 1.65 7.76 -8.29
C HIS A 11 0.85 7.68 -9.59
N GLY A 12 -0.27 8.41 -9.70
CA GLY A 12 -1.04 8.54 -10.93
C GLY A 12 -2.00 7.38 -11.22
N HIS A 13 -2.57 6.76 -10.18
CA HIS A 13 -3.57 5.71 -10.29
C HIS A 13 -3.11 4.45 -11.04
N ILE A 14 -1.90 3.98 -10.73
CA ILE A 14 -1.27 2.83 -11.41
C ILE A 14 -1.37 1.52 -10.61
N TYR A 15 -1.79 1.55 -9.35
CA TYR A 15 -1.82 0.38 -8.47
C TYR A 15 -3.21 -0.25 -8.42
N ILE A 16 -4.25 0.56 -8.19
CA ILE A 16 -5.62 0.07 -8.02
C ILE A 16 -6.31 0.01 -9.40
N LEU A 17 -6.75 -1.17 -9.81
CA LEU A 17 -7.54 -1.37 -11.01
C LEU A 17 -9.02 -1.06 -10.76
N GLU A 18 -9.55 -1.52 -9.62
CA GLU A 18 -10.95 -1.35 -9.24
C GLU A 18 -11.11 -1.45 -7.72
N GLN A 19 -11.98 -0.63 -7.13
CA GLN A 19 -12.40 -0.81 -5.73
C GLN A 19 -13.70 -1.63 -5.70
N LEU A 20 -13.68 -2.76 -5.00
CA LEU A 20 -14.85 -3.63 -4.91
C LEU A 20 -15.75 -3.20 -3.74
N ASP A 21 -15.15 -2.82 -2.62
CA ASP A 21 -15.84 -2.28 -1.46
C ASP A 21 -14.90 -1.39 -0.62
N SER A 22 -15.36 -0.95 0.56
CA SER A 22 -14.59 -0.09 1.48
C SER A 22 -13.26 -0.68 2.00
N LYS A 23 -13.10 -2.00 1.91
CA LYS A 23 -11.98 -2.79 2.45
C LYS A 23 -11.25 -3.62 1.39
N THR A 24 -11.84 -3.84 0.22
CA THR A 24 -11.26 -4.69 -0.83
C THR A 24 -11.11 -3.94 -2.16
N ALA A 25 -10.01 -4.24 -2.88
CA ALA A 25 -9.71 -3.66 -4.17
C ALA A 25 -8.93 -4.66 -5.05
N LEU A 26 -9.12 -4.58 -6.36
CA LEU A 26 -8.30 -5.24 -7.36
C LEU A 26 -7.06 -4.39 -7.63
N VAL A 27 -5.88 -5.03 -7.58
CA VAL A 27 -4.57 -4.38 -7.72
C VAL A 27 -3.84 -4.97 -8.92
N ALA A 28 -3.10 -4.14 -9.66
CA ALA A 28 -2.25 -4.57 -10.75
C ALA A 28 -1.19 -5.58 -10.25
N PRO A 29 -1.17 -6.84 -10.74
CA PRO A 29 -0.35 -7.91 -10.16
C PRO A 29 1.15 -7.59 -10.15
N ASP A 30 1.65 -6.93 -11.20
CA ASP A 30 3.06 -6.53 -11.34
C ASP A 30 3.47 -5.39 -10.39
N LYS A 31 2.49 -4.69 -9.79
CA LYS A 31 2.71 -3.58 -8.87
C LYS A 31 2.62 -3.96 -7.40
N VAL A 32 2.15 -5.17 -7.07
CA VAL A 32 1.96 -5.62 -5.68
C VAL A 32 3.23 -5.47 -4.84
N PRO A 33 4.43 -5.95 -5.27
CA PRO A 33 5.63 -5.84 -4.44
C PRO A 33 6.02 -4.38 -4.14
N MET A 34 5.84 -3.49 -5.12
CA MET A 34 6.13 -2.07 -4.95
C MET A 34 5.11 -1.39 -4.03
N LEU A 35 3.83 -1.73 -4.16
CA LEU A 35 2.77 -1.19 -3.31
C LEU A 35 2.98 -1.59 -1.85
N GLU A 36 3.29 -2.87 -1.59
CA GLU A 36 3.58 -3.37 -0.24
C GLU A 36 4.74 -2.62 0.40
N LYS A 37 5.83 -2.42 -0.35
CA LYS A 37 6.99 -1.64 0.12
C LYS A 37 6.58 -0.22 0.50
N LEU A 38 5.85 0.49 -0.36
CA LEU A 38 5.42 1.86 -0.12
C LEU A 38 4.47 1.97 1.10
N VAL A 39 3.60 0.98 1.29
CA VAL A 39 2.73 0.92 2.47
C VAL A 39 3.55 0.72 3.75
N LYS A 40 4.51 -0.21 3.75
CA LYS A 40 5.41 -0.44 4.89
C LYS A 40 6.22 0.82 5.23
N GLU A 41 6.82 1.46 4.22
CA GLU A 41 7.57 2.72 4.40
C GLU A 41 6.68 3.85 4.94
N HIS A 42 5.44 3.95 4.46
CA HIS A 42 4.49 4.94 4.94
C HIS A 42 4.15 4.74 6.42
N ILE A 43 3.94 3.48 6.83
CA ILE A 43 3.64 3.13 8.23
C ILE A 43 4.86 3.44 9.11
N GLN A 44 6.05 2.96 8.76
CA GLN A 44 7.28 3.19 9.54
C GLN A 44 7.59 4.67 9.73
N LYS A 45 7.37 5.49 8.69
CA LYS A 45 7.60 6.94 8.77
C LYS A 45 6.70 7.65 9.80
N HIS A 46 5.48 7.17 10.00
CA HIS A 46 4.50 7.82 10.89
C HIS A 46 4.29 7.07 12.21
N MET A 47 4.77 5.84 12.30
CA MET A 47 4.72 4.97 13.47
C MET A 47 6.08 4.27 13.61
N PRO A 48 7.11 5.00 14.07
CA PRO A 48 8.48 4.46 14.17
C PRO A 48 8.61 3.31 15.17
N ASP A 49 7.67 3.18 16.10
CA ASP A 49 7.61 2.10 17.09
C ASP A 49 6.96 0.80 16.57
N VAL A 50 6.46 0.81 15.32
CA VAL A 50 6.07 -0.43 14.64
C VAL A 50 7.36 -1.08 14.17
N GLU A 51 7.96 -1.88 15.06
CA GLU A 51 9.08 -2.74 14.72
C GLU A 51 8.75 -3.47 13.40
N GLY A 52 9.61 -3.29 12.40
CA GLY A 52 9.57 -4.06 11.18
C GLY A 52 9.90 -5.51 11.53
N SER A 53 8.90 -6.26 12.00
CA SER A 53 8.96 -7.69 12.19
C SER A 53 8.97 -8.38 10.82
N ASP A 54 10.10 -8.30 10.14
CA ASP A 54 10.48 -9.26 9.09
C ASP A 54 11.91 -9.74 9.42
N ILE A 55 12.01 -10.71 10.32
CA ILE A 55 13.08 -11.71 10.32
C ILE A 55 12.43 -13.07 10.67
N GLU A 56 11.80 -13.70 9.67
CA GLU A 56 11.88 -15.14 9.37
C GLU A 56 11.29 -15.44 7.98
#